data_AF-A0A7X3AQ72-F1
#
_entry.id   AF-A0A7X3AQ72-F1
#
_cell.length_a   1.000
_cell.length_b   1.000
_cell.length_c   1.000
_cell.angle_alpha   90.00
_cell.angle_beta   90.00
_cell.angle_gamma   90.00
#
_symmetry.space_group_name_H-M   'P 1'
#
loop_
_entity.id
_entity.type
_entity.pdbx_description
1 polymer ?
#
loop_
_entity_poly.entity_id
_entity_poly.type
_entity_poly.pdbx_seq_one_letter_code
_entity_poly.pdbx_strand_id
1 'polypeptide(L)'
;MDRLELRLAEFGFRGSHYTMTCDDFHLPDRYDGMRKMFRAARTRMQRWHGGPFDWIGCIEGKHGDHRLHVHLVLRDEDFSPAEVRHLWTAGDVDDEPVLMREGGYRRLAKYFNKERPDGFVIPLGKHPWSCSRGLKAQIPEPERWRDDSGLIEVPDNVIWCRKGAHENDFGAYYYASYILPDGPQFGGRFFI
;
A
#
# COMPACT_ATOMS: atom_id res chain seq x y z
N MET A 1 4.40 -9.42 3.57
CA MET A 1 4.55 -8.85 2.22
C MET A 1 3.26 -8.98 1.40
N ASP A 2 2.77 -10.19 1.12
CA ASP A 2 1.62 -10.40 0.20
C ASP A 2 0.32 -9.74 0.70
N ARG A 3 0.09 -9.71 2.02
CA ARG A 3 -1.02 -8.98 2.62
C ARG A 3 -1.05 -7.48 2.28
N LEU A 4 0.13 -6.85 2.15
CA LEU A 4 0.18 -5.43 1.77
C LEU A 4 -0.05 -5.27 0.27
N GLU A 5 0.49 -6.17 -0.55
CA GLU A 5 0.28 -6.18 -2.00
C GLU A 5 -1.21 -6.26 -2.35
N LEU A 6 -1.97 -7.16 -1.70
CA LEU A 6 -3.43 -7.24 -1.88
C LEU A 6 -4.13 -5.95 -1.46
N ARG A 7 -3.73 -5.33 -0.34
CA ARG A 7 -4.32 -4.04 0.09
C ARG A 7 -4.00 -2.89 -0.86
N LEU A 8 -2.84 -2.90 -1.49
CA LEU A 8 -2.48 -1.91 -2.50
C LEU A 8 -3.31 -2.11 -3.78
N ALA A 9 -3.66 -3.36 -4.11
CA ALA A 9 -4.49 -3.66 -5.27
C ALA A 9 -5.92 -3.11 -5.17
N GLU A 10 -6.47 -2.95 -3.96
CA GLU A 10 -7.79 -2.32 -3.70
C GLU A 10 -7.85 -0.82 -4.07
N PHE A 11 -6.72 -0.19 -4.39
CA PHE A 11 -6.66 1.17 -4.93
C PHE A 11 -6.76 1.20 -6.46
N GLY A 12 -6.71 0.03 -7.10
CA GLY A 12 -6.91 -0.13 -8.53
C GLY A 12 -5.88 0.62 -9.39
N PHE A 13 -6.27 0.86 -10.64
CA PHE A 13 -5.45 1.54 -11.65
C PHE A 13 -5.21 3.03 -11.37
N ARG A 14 -6.04 3.62 -10.50
CA ARG A 14 -6.07 5.06 -10.19
C ARG A 14 -5.70 5.34 -8.73
N GLY A 15 -4.82 4.50 -8.19
CA GLY A 15 -4.21 4.71 -6.88
C GLY A 15 -2.91 5.49 -7.01
N SER A 16 -2.72 6.47 -6.12
CA SER A 16 -1.49 7.26 -6.03
C SER A 16 -0.77 7.03 -4.71
N HIS A 17 0.55 6.88 -4.79
CA HIS A 17 1.48 6.81 -3.68
C HIS A 17 2.17 8.16 -3.53
N TYR A 18 2.01 8.74 -2.35
CA TYR A 18 2.51 10.05 -1.98
C TYR A 18 3.68 9.91 -1.01
N THR A 19 4.75 10.65 -1.27
CA THR A 19 5.85 10.87 -0.32
C THR A 19 5.72 12.29 0.21
N MET A 20 5.37 12.42 1.48
CA MET A 20 5.11 13.70 2.15
C MET A 20 6.26 14.00 3.11
N THR A 21 6.99 15.07 2.85
CA THR A 21 8.18 15.49 3.60
C THR A 21 7.88 16.73 4.43
N CYS A 22 8.68 16.96 5.48
CA CYS A 22 8.62 18.21 6.21
C CYS A 22 9.69 19.18 5.70
N ASP A 23 9.32 20.45 5.56
CA ASP A 23 10.28 21.55 5.45
C ASP A 23 11.03 21.77 6.78
N ASP A 24 12.06 22.60 6.74
CA ASP A 24 12.95 22.86 7.88
C ASP A 24 12.22 23.48 9.10
N PHE A 25 11.10 24.17 8.90
CA PHE A 25 10.33 24.82 9.96
C PHE A 25 9.34 23.86 10.64
N HIS A 26 9.01 22.75 9.98
CA HIS A 26 8.03 21.77 10.44
C HIS A 26 8.65 20.39 10.71
N LEU A 27 9.98 20.29 10.82
CA LEU A 27 10.66 19.04 11.14
C LEU A 27 10.21 18.52 12.51
N PRO A 28 9.74 17.27 12.61
CA PRO A 28 9.41 16.67 13.89
C PRO A 28 10.70 16.22 14.60
N ASP A 29 10.81 16.52 15.90
CA ASP A 29 11.96 16.10 16.72
C ASP A 29 12.16 14.58 16.78
N ARG A 30 11.06 13.81 16.60
CA ARG A 30 11.05 12.34 16.72
C ARG A 30 9.84 11.72 16.04
N TYR A 31 9.86 10.39 15.93
CA TYR A 31 8.82 9.57 15.32
C TYR A 31 7.38 9.90 15.80
N ASP A 32 7.19 10.14 17.11
CA ASP A 32 5.88 10.50 17.64
C ASP A 32 5.36 11.86 17.16
N GLY A 33 6.26 12.81 16.91
CA GLY A 33 5.92 14.09 16.27
C GLY A 33 5.35 13.85 14.88
N MET A 34 6.06 13.06 14.07
CA MET A 34 5.60 12.69 12.73
C MET A 34 4.26 11.94 12.75
N ARG A 35 4.04 11.04 13.72
CA ARG A 35 2.75 10.36 13.89
C ARG A 35 1.61 11.33 14.18
N LYS A 36 1.85 12.36 15.01
CA LYS A 36 0.85 13.41 15.31
C LYS A 36 0.54 14.23 14.06
N MET A 37 1.57 14.63 13.32
CA MET A 37 1.41 15.38 12.06
C MET A 37 0.62 14.58 11.03
N PHE A 38 0.97 13.30 10.84
CA PHE A 38 0.24 12.43 9.94
C PHE A 38 -1.22 12.24 10.36
N ARG A 39 -1.50 12.09 11.66
CA ARG A 39 -2.87 12.03 12.19
C ARG A 39 -3.62 13.34 11.91
N ALA A 40 -2.99 14.49 12.10
CA ALA A 40 -3.59 15.80 11.84
C ALA A 40 -3.92 15.98 10.34
N ALA A 41 -3.00 15.62 9.45
CA ALA A 41 -3.22 15.62 8.00
C ALA A 41 -4.41 14.72 7.61
N ARG A 42 -4.45 13.47 8.09
CA ARG A 42 -5.59 12.58 7.84
C ARG A 42 -6.91 13.09 8.40
N THR A 43 -6.88 13.83 9.52
CA THR A 43 -8.09 14.46 10.07
C THR A 43 -8.60 15.59 9.17
N ARG A 44 -7.69 16.38 8.60
CA ARG A 44 -8.05 17.40 7.60
C ARG A 44 -8.61 16.78 6.33
N MET A 45 -7.93 15.76 5.80
CA MET A 45 -8.40 14.96 4.66
C MET A 45 -9.81 14.40 4.89
N GLN A 46 -10.07 13.83 6.07
CA GLN A 46 -11.39 13.27 6.38
C GLN A 46 -12.49 14.34 6.39
N ARG A 47 -12.19 15.54 6.89
CA ARG A 47 -13.13 16.67 6.87
C ARG A 47 -13.35 17.19 5.45
N TRP A 48 -12.28 17.29 4.66
CA TRP A 48 -12.32 17.73 3.27
C TRP A 48 -13.16 16.77 2.40
N HIS A 49 -12.92 15.47 2.54
CA HIS A 49 -13.64 14.41 1.84
C HIS A 49 -15.11 14.25 2.29
N GLY A 50 -15.48 14.78 3.47
CA GLY A 50 -16.85 14.67 4.00
C GLY A 50 -17.18 13.30 4.62
N GLY A 51 -16.20 12.42 4.80
CA GLY A 51 -16.43 11.07 5.31
C GLY A 51 -15.15 10.23 5.43
N PRO A 52 -15.26 8.99 5.96
CA PRO A 52 -14.14 8.06 5.96
C PRO A 52 -13.71 7.71 4.53
N PHE A 53 -12.42 7.51 4.33
CA PHE A 53 -11.81 7.10 3.06
C PHE A 53 -10.76 6.02 3.34
N ASP A 54 -10.35 5.29 2.29
CA ASP A 54 -9.33 4.26 2.41
C ASP A 54 -7.93 4.80 2.22
N TRP A 55 -7.00 4.30 3.03
CA TRP A 55 -5.61 4.73 2.98
C TRP A 55 -4.68 3.65 3.49
N ILE A 56 -3.43 3.67 3.01
CA ILE A 56 -2.29 2.97 3.62
C ILE A 56 -1.22 4.00 3.94
N GLY A 57 -0.62 3.92 5.13
CA GLY A 57 0.41 4.86 5.57
C GLY A 57 1.60 4.17 6.20
N CYS A 58 2.80 4.61 5.84
CA CYS A 58 4.08 4.23 6.44
C CYS A 58 4.84 5.51 6.82
N ILE A 59 5.57 5.51 7.94
CA ILE A 59 6.46 6.62 8.30
C ILE A 59 7.87 6.10 8.21
N GLU A 60 8.70 6.67 7.34
CA GLU A 60 10.07 6.23 7.09
C GLU A 60 11.07 7.36 7.40
N GLY A 61 12.32 7.00 7.68
CA GLY A 61 13.43 7.95 7.83
C GLY A 61 14.52 7.63 6.83
N LYS A 62 15.02 8.64 6.10
CA LYS A 62 16.18 8.45 5.21
C LYS A 62 17.43 8.16 6.03
N HIS A 63 18.28 7.29 5.49
CA HIS A 63 19.60 7.02 6.04
C HIS A 63 20.51 8.24 5.92
N GLY A 64 21.28 8.52 6.97
CA GLY A 64 22.27 9.59 7.01
C GLY A 64 21.75 10.93 7.55
N ASP A 65 20.54 11.36 7.14
CA ASP A 65 20.00 12.71 7.44
C ASP A 65 18.78 12.73 8.39
N HIS A 66 18.31 11.56 8.85
CA HIS A 66 17.24 11.39 9.85
C HIS A 66 15.88 12.07 9.58
N ARG A 67 15.67 12.70 8.42
CA ARG A 67 14.40 13.33 8.09
C ARG A 67 13.31 12.28 7.91
N LEU A 68 12.40 12.28 8.87
CA LEU A 68 11.18 11.49 8.81
C LEU A 68 10.28 12.03 7.70
N HIS A 69 9.64 11.13 6.98
CA HIS A 69 8.64 11.42 5.96
C HIS A 69 7.52 10.39 6.04
N VAL A 70 6.37 10.74 5.47
CA VAL A 70 5.20 9.87 5.41
C VAL A 70 5.03 9.38 3.99
N HIS A 71 4.93 8.07 3.83
CA HIS A 71 4.36 7.47 2.64
C HIS A 71 2.86 7.25 2.85
N LEU A 72 2.04 7.72 1.92
CA LEU A 72 0.59 7.63 1.97
C LEU A 72 0.06 7.11 0.63
N VAL A 73 -0.89 6.18 0.66
CA VAL A 73 -1.57 5.69 -0.54
C VAL A 73 -3.05 6.04 -0.46
N LEU A 74 -3.58 6.63 -1.53
CA LEU A 74 -4.98 7.06 -1.68
C LEU A 74 -5.50 6.73 -3.08
N ARG A 75 -6.83 6.74 -3.25
CA ARG A 75 -7.46 6.73 -4.57
C ARG A 75 -7.51 8.16 -5.10
N ASP A 76 -7.25 8.34 -6.38
CA ASP A 76 -7.36 9.65 -7.04
C ASP A 76 -8.79 10.20 -6.99
N GLU A 77 -9.78 9.32 -6.94
CA GLU A 77 -11.21 9.66 -6.80
C GLU A 77 -11.55 10.26 -5.43
N ASP A 78 -10.80 9.87 -4.38
CA ASP A 78 -10.99 10.42 -3.03
C ASP A 78 -10.20 11.73 -2.87
N PHE A 79 -8.98 11.80 -3.45
CA PHE A 79 -8.11 12.97 -3.41
C PHE A 79 -7.24 13.08 -4.67
N SER A 80 -7.34 14.20 -5.37
CA SER A 80 -6.38 14.59 -6.39
C SER A 80 -5.01 14.92 -5.77
N PRO A 81 -3.91 14.79 -6.53
CA PRO A 81 -2.58 15.19 -6.05
C PRO A 81 -2.49 16.65 -5.59
N ALA A 82 -3.29 17.55 -6.16
CA ALA A 82 -3.36 18.95 -5.75
C ALA A 82 -4.00 19.11 -4.36
N GLU A 83 -5.05 18.35 -4.05
CA GLU A 83 -5.68 18.35 -2.73
C GLU A 83 -4.75 17.77 -1.67
N VAL A 84 -4.02 16.69 -1.98
CA VAL A 84 -3.04 16.13 -1.04
C VAL A 84 -1.95 17.14 -0.71
N ARG A 85 -1.39 17.83 -1.72
CA ARG A 85 -0.45 18.94 -1.53
C ARG A 85 -1.03 20.06 -0.67
N HIS A 86 -2.27 20.47 -0.96
CA HIS A 86 -2.93 21.52 -0.18
C HIS A 86 -3.17 21.14 1.29
N LEU A 87 -3.52 19.88 1.55
CA LEU A 87 -3.88 19.39 2.88
C LEU A 87 -2.65 19.01 3.73
N TRP A 88 -1.49 18.82 3.10
CA TRP A 88 -0.20 18.69 3.76
C TRP A 88 0.46 20.06 3.95
N THR A 89 0.29 20.61 5.15
CA THR A 89 0.70 21.99 5.46
C THR A 89 2.11 22.10 6.04
N ALA A 90 2.94 21.07 5.90
CA ALA A 90 4.21 20.96 6.63
C ALA A 90 5.44 20.83 5.71
N GLY A 91 5.25 20.84 4.40
CA GLY A 91 6.33 20.70 3.43
C GLY A 91 5.81 20.19 2.10
N ASP A 92 6.65 19.44 1.38
CA ASP A 92 6.37 19.02 0.02
C ASP A 92 5.68 17.66 -0.07
N VAL A 93 5.03 17.44 -1.21
CA VAL A 93 4.41 16.16 -1.57
C VAL A 93 4.77 15.82 -3.01
N ASP A 94 5.44 14.68 -3.16
CA ASP A 94 5.66 14.00 -4.43
C ASP A 94 4.67 12.85 -4.57
N ASP A 95 4.22 12.58 -5.79
CA ASP A 95 3.29 11.48 -6.10
C ASP A 95 3.81 10.60 -7.24
N GLU A 96 3.46 9.32 -7.16
CA GLU A 96 3.70 8.34 -8.21
C GLU A 96 2.54 7.32 -8.25
N PRO A 97 2.27 6.70 -9.41
CA PRO A 97 1.27 5.64 -9.49
C PRO A 97 1.59 4.45 -8.57
N VAL A 98 0.54 3.92 -7.92
CA VAL A 98 0.63 2.72 -7.11
C VAL A 98 0.92 1.49 -7.98
N LEU A 99 0.19 1.35 -9.08
CA LEU A 99 0.41 0.32 -10.09
C LEU A 99 1.42 0.81 -11.12
N MET A 100 2.59 0.17 -11.18
CA MET A 100 3.61 0.42 -12.20
C MET A 100 3.82 -0.82 -13.08
N ARG A 101 4.24 -0.59 -14.33
CA ARG A 101 4.59 -1.66 -15.28
C ARG A 101 5.66 -2.58 -14.69
N GLU A 102 6.73 -2.00 -14.15
CA GLU A 102 7.78 -2.75 -13.48
C GLU A 102 7.42 -2.99 -12.01
N GLY A 103 7.24 -4.26 -11.65
CA GLY A 103 7.06 -4.69 -10.25
C GLY A 103 5.64 -4.57 -9.69
N GLY A 104 4.70 -3.95 -10.41
CA GLY A 104 3.28 -3.86 -10.02
C GLY A 104 3.07 -3.29 -8.61
N TYR A 105 1.98 -3.70 -7.96
CA TYR A 105 1.73 -3.39 -6.54
C TYR A 105 2.83 -3.92 -5.60
N ARG A 106 3.50 -5.00 -6.00
CA ARG A 106 4.53 -5.66 -5.19
C ARG A 106 5.73 -4.77 -4.93
N ARG A 107 6.04 -3.83 -5.83
CA ARG A 107 7.12 -2.85 -5.66
C ARG A 107 6.96 -2.08 -4.33
N LEU A 108 5.79 -1.45 -4.13
CA LEU A 108 5.48 -0.72 -2.90
C LEU A 108 5.36 -1.66 -1.70
N ALA A 109 4.84 -2.88 -1.90
CA ALA A 109 4.81 -3.87 -0.83
C ALA A 109 6.21 -4.25 -0.33
N LYS A 110 7.20 -4.41 -1.22
CA LYS A 110 8.62 -4.60 -0.84
C LYS A 110 9.12 -3.38 -0.10
N TYR A 111 8.90 -2.20 -0.68
CA TYR A 111 9.41 -0.93 -0.15
C TYR A 111 8.93 -0.69 1.29
N PHE A 112 7.62 -0.78 1.57
CA PHE A 112 7.08 -0.57 2.91
C PHE A 112 7.43 -1.66 3.93
N ASN A 113 7.81 -2.86 3.48
CA ASN A 113 8.26 -3.94 4.36
C ASN A 113 9.79 -4.08 4.40
N LYS A 114 10.54 -3.16 3.77
CA LYS A 114 12.00 -3.18 3.82
C LYS A 114 12.43 -3.02 5.28
N GLU A 115 13.26 -3.94 5.76
CA GLU A 115 13.91 -3.77 7.06
C GLU A 115 14.75 -2.51 7.01
N ARG A 116 14.56 -1.63 8.01
CA ARG A 116 15.27 -0.36 8.04
C ARG A 116 16.73 -0.63 8.40
N PRO A 117 17.70 -0.23 7.55
CA PRO A 117 19.10 -0.50 7.85
C PRO A 117 19.68 0.31 9.04
N ASP A 118 18.87 1.15 9.70
CA ASP A 118 19.26 2.01 10.85
C ASP A 118 19.11 1.31 12.21
N GLY A 119 18.84 0.01 12.24
CA GLY A 119 18.60 -0.72 13.48
C GLY A 119 17.24 -0.43 14.11
N PHE A 120 16.31 0.22 13.39
CA PHE A 120 14.92 0.35 13.83
C PHE A 120 14.25 -1.03 13.87
N VAL A 121 14.23 -1.61 15.06
CA VAL A 121 13.51 -2.85 15.33
C VAL A 121 12.03 -2.52 15.46
N ILE A 122 11.25 -2.92 14.47
CA ILE A 122 9.79 -2.92 14.59
C ILE A 122 9.45 -3.87 15.75
N PRO A 123 8.77 -3.40 16.83
CA PRO A 123 8.44 -4.26 17.94
C PRO A 123 7.66 -5.49 17.46
N LEU A 124 7.92 -6.66 18.05
CA LEU A 124 7.22 -7.89 17.72
C LEU A 124 5.70 -7.67 17.70
N GLY A 125 5.06 -8.03 16.58
CA GLY A 125 3.62 -7.85 16.36
C GLY A 125 3.18 -6.47 15.86
N LYS A 126 4.11 -5.55 15.57
CA LYS A 126 3.82 -4.28 14.87
C LYS A 126 4.18 -4.42 13.39
N HIS A 127 3.42 -3.72 12.54
CA HIS A 127 3.72 -3.61 11.12
C HIS A 127 4.37 -2.26 10.82
N PRO A 128 5.28 -2.17 9.83
CA PRO A 128 5.92 -0.90 9.46
C PRO A 128 4.92 0.14 8.90
N TRP A 129 3.73 -0.33 8.53
CA TRP A 129 2.65 0.44 7.93
C TRP A 129 1.33 0.17 8.65
N SER A 130 0.36 1.05 8.43
CA SER A 130 -1.02 0.96 8.90
C SER A 130 -1.99 1.29 7.77
N CYS A 131 -3.26 0.95 7.92
CA CYS A 131 -4.27 1.26 6.92
C CYS A 131 -5.62 1.60 7.56
N SER A 132 -6.54 2.14 6.76
CA SER A 132 -7.94 2.33 7.17
C SER A 132 -8.59 1.00 7.58
N ARG A 133 -9.63 1.09 8.41
CA ARG A 133 -10.43 -0.10 8.79
C ARG A 133 -11.28 -0.63 7.62
N GLY A 134 -11.76 0.27 6.76
CA GLY A 134 -12.57 -0.07 5.58
C GLY A 134 -11.82 -0.98 4.62
N LEU A 135 -10.62 -0.55 4.21
CA LEU A 135 -9.71 -1.32 3.37
C LEU A 135 -9.42 -2.72 3.90
N LYS A 136 -9.24 -2.87 5.23
CA LYS A 136 -8.98 -4.20 5.81
C LYS A 136 -10.15 -5.16 5.57
N ALA A 137 -11.38 -4.66 5.49
CA ALA A 137 -12.59 -5.45 5.28
C ALA A 137 -12.91 -5.71 3.80
N GLN A 138 -12.19 -5.10 2.86
CA GLN A 138 -12.41 -5.30 1.41
C GLN A 138 -11.78 -6.59 0.90
N ILE A 139 -10.75 -7.10 1.57
CA ILE A 139 -10.10 -8.35 1.17
C ILE A 139 -10.96 -9.52 1.64
N PRO A 140 -11.49 -10.37 0.74
CA PRO A 140 -12.24 -11.55 1.10
C PRO A 140 -11.36 -12.57 1.83
N GLU A 141 -11.98 -13.43 2.64
CA GLU A 141 -11.26 -14.56 3.23
C GLU A 141 -10.80 -15.51 2.12
N PRO A 142 -9.58 -16.07 2.21
CA PRO A 142 -9.11 -17.00 1.20
C PRO A 142 -9.97 -18.26 1.18
N GLU A 143 -10.46 -18.62 0.00
CA GLU A 143 -11.05 -19.93 -0.23
C GLU A 143 -10.00 -21.04 -0.14
N ARG A 144 -10.45 -22.22 0.29
CA ARG A 144 -9.59 -23.40 0.42
C ARG A 144 -10.35 -24.61 -0.06
N TRP A 145 -9.82 -25.26 -1.09
CA TRP A 145 -10.33 -26.52 -1.60
C TRP A 145 -9.17 -27.44 -1.95
N ARG A 146 -9.49 -28.71 -2.16
CA ARG A 146 -8.54 -29.69 -2.68
C ARG A 146 -8.60 -29.68 -4.20
N ASP A 147 -7.47 -29.43 -4.83
CA ASP A 147 -7.28 -29.58 -6.26
C ASP A 147 -6.40 -30.81 -6.54
N ASP A 148 -6.81 -31.64 -7.50
CA ASP A 148 -6.06 -32.84 -7.90
C ASP A 148 -5.24 -32.61 -9.19
N SER A 149 -5.39 -31.45 -9.85
CA SER A 149 -4.68 -31.14 -11.10
C SER A 149 -3.26 -30.63 -10.87
N GLY A 150 -3.04 -29.92 -9.75
CA GLY A 150 -1.79 -29.23 -9.45
C GLY A 150 -1.53 -28.02 -10.36
N LEU A 151 -2.50 -27.62 -11.19
CA LEU A 151 -2.37 -26.53 -12.15
C LEU A 151 -2.98 -25.24 -11.58
N ILE A 152 -2.23 -24.13 -11.70
CA ILE A 152 -2.78 -22.79 -11.44
C ILE A 152 -3.08 -22.14 -12.78
N GLU A 153 -4.36 -22.14 -13.14
CA GLU A 153 -4.86 -21.46 -14.33
C GLU A 153 -4.75 -19.94 -14.15
N VAL A 154 -4.23 -19.28 -15.20
CA VAL A 154 -4.15 -17.82 -15.28
C VAL A 154 -4.87 -17.43 -16.56
N PRO A 155 -5.83 -16.49 -16.53
CA PRO A 155 -6.53 -16.05 -17.73
C PRO A 155 -5.59 -15.49 -18.80
N ASP A 156 -5.95 -15.67 -20.07
CA ASP A 156 -5.11 -15.24 -21.20
C ASP A 156 -5.01 -13.71 -21.33
N ASN A 157 -6.03 -12.99 -20.88
CA ASN A 157 -6.14 -11.54 -21.05
C ASN A 157 -5.53 -10.73 -19.89
N VAL A 158 -4.60 -11.29 -19.12
CA VAL A 158 -3.96 -10.60 -18.00
C VAL A 158 -2.96 -9.54 -18.49
N ILE A 159 -2.90 -8.40 -17.80
CA ILE A 159 -1.91 -7.35 -18.08
C ILE A 159 -0.62 -7.54 -17.29
N TRP A 160 -0.68 -8.34 -16.23
CA TRP A 160 0.46 -8.70 -15.42
C TRP A 160 0.23 -10.09 -14.84
N CYS A 161 1.29 -10.90 -14.82
CA CYS A 161 1.27 -12.21 -14.18
C CYS A 161 2.64 -12.49 -13.57
N ARG A 162 2.60 -13.15 -12.41
CA ARG A 162 3.76 -13.78 -11.79
C ARG A 162 3.38 -15.20 -11.42
N LYS A 163 4.20 -16.16 -11.84
CA LYS A 163 4.17 -17.53 -11.33
C LYS A 163 5.44 -17.79 -10.53
N GLY A 164 5.38 -18.71 -9.59
CA GLY A 164 6.56 -19.18 -8.89
C GLY A 164 6.30 -20.48 -8.15
N ALA A 165 7.40 -21.08 -7.75
CA ALA A 165 7.44 -22.28 -6.94
C ALA A 165 8.47 -22.08 -5.83
N HIS A 166 8.30 -22.82 -4.74
CA HIS A 166 9.28 -22.92 -3.68
C HIS A 166 9.25 -24.33 -3.13
N GLU A 167 10.41 -24.91 -2.94
CA GLU A 167 10.61 -26.26 -2.42
C GLU A 167 11.68 -26.23 -1.35
N ASN A 168 11.43 -26.94 -0.26
CA ASN A 168 12.40 -27.20 0.81
C ASN A 168 12.15 -28.58 1.42
N ASP A 169 12.95 -28.96 2.41
CA ASP A 169 12.88 -30.26 3.08
C ASP A 169 11.52 -30.58 3.73
N PHE A 170 10.65 -29.57 3.93
CA PHE A 170 9.32 -29.73 4.51
C PHE A 170 8.20 -29.76 3.48
N GLY A 171 8.47 -29.40 2.23
CA GLY A 171 7.49 -29.48 1.15
C GLY A 171 7.70 -28.46 0.03
N ALA A 172 6.77 -28.51 -0.93
CA ALA A 172 6.75 -27.63 -2.09
C ALA A 172 5.40 -26.90 -2.19
N TYR A 173 5.43 -25.67 -2.69
CA TYR A 173 4.23 -24.94 -3.08
C TYR A 173 4.44 -24.18 -4.39
N TYR A 174 3.35 -24.02 -5.13
CA TYR A 174 3.26 -23.21 -6.33
C TYR A 174 2.34 -22.02 -6.06
N TYR A 175 2.58 -20.91 -6.73
CA TYR A 175 1.69 -19.75 -6.68
C TYR A 175 1.63 -19.06 -8.03
N ALA A 176 0.48 -18.47 -8.32
CA ALA A 176 0.35 -17.45 -9.35
C ALA A 176 -0.36 -16.23 -8.78
N SER A 177 0.01 -15.05 -9.25
CA SER A 177 -0.75 -13.82 -9.08
C SER A 177 -0.86 -13.12 -10.42
N TYR A 178 -1.98 -12.47 -10.67
CA TYR A 178 -2.22 -11.77 -11.92
C TYR A 178 -3.10 -10.54 -11.71
N ILE A 179 -3.04 -9.62 -12.68
CA ILE A 179 -3.88 -8.43 -12.75
C ILE A 179 -4.63 -8.50 -14.07
N LEU A 180 -5.95 -8.40 -13.99
CA LEU A 180 -6.83 -8.27 -15.15
C LEU A 180 -6.86 -6.81 -15.64
N PRO A 181 -7.10 -6.56 -16.94
CA PRO A 181 -7.23 -5.22 -17.48
C PRO A 181 -8.41 -4.49 -16.82
N ASP A 182 -8.30 -3.17 -16.77
CA ASP A 182 -9.39 -2.31 -16.31
C ASP A 182 -10.62 -2.49 -17.21
N GLY A 183 -11.79 -2.71 -16.61
CA GLY A 183 -13.00 -3.04 -17.36
C GLY A 183 -14.23 -3.21 -16.46
N PRO A 184 -15.45 -3.22 -17.04
CA PRO A 184 -16.73 -3.19 -16.31
C PRO A 184 -17.01 -4.41 -15.41
N GLN A 185 -16.05 -5.33 -15.30
CA GLN A 185 -16.16 -6.61 -14.61
C GLN A 185 -16.12 -6.45 -13.08
N PHE A 186 -15.69 -5.29 -12.57
CA PHE A 186 -15.52 -5.01 -11.14
C PHE A 186 -16.40 -3.86 -10.62
N GLY A 187 -17.47 -3.52 -11.35
CA GLY A 187 -18.59 -2.71 -10.83
C GLY A 187 -19.63 -3.53 -10.03
N GLY A 188 -19.32 -4.80 -9.72
CA GLY A 188 -20.21 -5.69 -9.00
C GLY A 188 -19.39 -6.61 -8.09
N ARG A 189 -19.80 -6.68 -6.83
CA ARG A 189 -19.37 -7.69 -5.87
C ARG A 189 -19.32 -9.08 -6.52
N PHE A 190 -18.18 -9.75 -6.48
CA PHE A 190 -18.06 -11.21 -6.61
C PHE A 190 -16.98 -11.66 -5.60
N PHE A 191 -17.17 -12.66 -4.74
CA PHE A 191 -18.00 -13.85 -4.96
C PHE A 191 -17.14 -14.96 -5.58
N ILE A 192 -16.05 -15.37 -4.94
CA ILE A 192 -15.69 -16.78 -4.82
C ILE A 192 -15.53 -17.00 -3.32
#